data_AF-A0A5N5G2T3-F1
#
_entry.id   AF-A0A5N5G2T3-F1
#
_cell.length_a   1.000
_cell.length_b   1.000
_cell.length_c   1.000
_cell.angle_alpha   90.00
_cell.angle_beta   90.00
_cell.angle_gamma   90.00
#
_symmetry.space_group_name_H-M   'P 1'
#
loop_
_entity.id
_entity.type
_entity.pdbx_description
1 polymer ?
#
loop_
_entity_poly.entity_id
_entity_poly.type
_entity_poly.pdbx_seq_one_letter_code
_entity_poly.pdbx_strand_id
1 'polypeptide(L)'
;MLRDLSLSTSWVYNALGVSYVREGKLAKGITQFETAVKPHPGYVTAWNYLGDAYEKGKDFKAALNAFEEVLLFDQNNKAAIPRRKALMEQVKMYRDVPVKTKERSSDSMR
;
A
#
# COMPACT_ATOMS: atom_id res chain seq x y z
N MET A 1 0.22 -4.13 -29.55
CA MET A 1 -1.17 -3.72 -29.25
C MET A 1 -1.63 -4.08 -27.84
N LEU A 2 -1.25 -5.24 -27.26
CA LEU A 2 -1.72 -5.64 -25.91
C LEU A 2 -1.14 -4.82 -24.73
N ARG A 3 0.11 -4.34 -24.82
CA ARG A 3 0.73 -3.48 -23.78
C ARG A 3 0.03 -2.14 -23.58
N ASP A 4 -0.58 -1.60 -24.63
CA ASP A 4 -1.23 -0.28 -24.60
C ASP A 4 -2.58 -0.32 -23.85
N LEU A 5 -3.31 -1.43 -24.00
CA LEU A 5 -4.56 -1.68 -23.28
C LEU A 5 -4.33 -1.94 -21.78
N SER A 6 -3.23 -2.62 -21.42
CA SER A 6 -2.86 -2.86 -20.01
C SER A 6 -2.43 -1.59 -19.27
N LEU A 7 -1.80 -0.64 -19.97
CA LEU A 7 -1.45 0.67 -19.40
C LEU A 7 -2.71 1.53 -19.19
N SER A 8 -3.59 1.56 -20.19
CA SER A 8 -4.86 2.29 -20.13
C SER A 8 -5.75 1.79 -18.98
N THR A 9 -5.81 0.48 -18.75
CA THR A 9 -6.57 -0.11 -17.64
C THR A 9 -5.98 0.25 -16.27
N SER A 10 -4.65 0.34 -16.14
CA SER A 10 -3.98 0.77 -14.92
C SER A 10 -4.42 2.16 -14.48
N TRP A 11 -4.54 3.10 -15.43
CA TRP A 11 -5.00 4.47 -15.14
C TRP A 11 -6.45 4.52 -14.67
N VAL A 12 -7.33 3.71 -15.27
CA VAL A 12 -8.74 3.61 -14.87
C VAL A 12 -8.87 3.12 -13.43
N TYR A 13 -8.15 2.05 -13.08
CA TYR A 13 -8.15 1.54 -11.70
C TYR A 13 -7.55 2.54 -10.72
N ASN A 14 -6.49 3.25 -11.08
CA ASN A 14 -5.96 4.32 -10.24
C ASN A 14 -6.98 5.44 -10.00
N ALA A 15 -7.64 5.93 -11.05
CA ALA A 15 -8.66 6.97 -10.93
C ALA A 15 -9.84 6.51 -10.05
N LEU A 16 -10.30 5.26 -10.22
CA LEU A 16 -11.34 4.68 -9.38
C LEU A 16 -10.90 4.55 -7.92
N GLY A 17 -9.64 4.17 -7.69
CA GLY A 17 -9.06 4.13 -6.34
C GLY A 17 -9.10 5.50 -5.65
N VAL A 18 -8.68 6.55 -6.35
CA VAL A 18 -8.75 7.94 -5.84
C VAL A 18 -10.19 8.32 -5.51
N SER A 19 -11.14 8.00 -6.38
CA SER A 19 -12.57 8.25 -6.15
C SER A 19 -13.07 7.57 -4.88
N TYR A 20 -12.79 6.27 -4.70
CA TYR A 20 -13.20 5.56 -3.48
C TYR A 20 -12.55 6.13 -2.21
N VAL A 21 -11.28 6.51 -2.23
CA VAL A 21 -10.62 7.11 -1.06
C VAL A 21 -11.24 8.47 -0.69
N ARG A 22 -11.62 9.28 -1.69
CA ARG A 22 -12.32 10.56 -1.48
C ARG A 22 -13.70 10.36 -0.85
N GLU A 23 -14.38 9.27 -1.18
CA GLU A 23 -15.64 8.87 -0.56
C GLU A 23 -15.47 8.20 0.83
N GLY A 24 -14.25 8.13 1.36
CA GLY A 24 -13.96 7.46 2.63
C GLY A 24 -13.94 5.93 2.56
N LYS A 25 -14.14 5.34 1.37
CA LYS A 25 -14.14 3.89 1.13
C LYS A 25 -12.71 3.38 0.95
N LEU A 26 -11.90 3.52 1.99
CA LEU A 26 -10.45 3.28 1.94
C LEU A 26 -10.06 1.89 1.43
N ALA A 27 -10.68 0.83 1.95
CA ALA A 27 -10.38 -0.55 1.54
C ALA A 27 -10.64 -0.79 0.04
N LYS A 28 -11.74 -0.23 -0.50
CA LYS A 28 -12.03 -0.32 -1.94
C LYS A 28 -10.98 0.43 -2.75
N GLY A 29 -10.57 1.59 -2.27
CA GLY A 29 -9.49 2.39 -2.87
C GLY A 29 -8.19 1.60 -2.99
N ILE A 30 -7.75 0.98 -1.89
CA ILE A 30 -6.57 0.11 -1.84
C ILE A 30 -6.65 -1.00 -2.90
N THR A 31 -7.77 -1.73 -2.96
CA THR A 31 -7.95 -2.80 -3.96
C THR A 31 -7.80 -2.31 -5.40
N GLN A 32 -8.27 -1.09 -5.72
CA GLN A 32 -8.11 -0.56 -7.07
C GLN A 32 -6.67 -0.15 -7.35
N PHE A 33 -5.98 0.47 -6.40
CA PHE A 33 -4.56 0.80 -6.57
C PHE A 33 -3.69 -0.45 -6.73
N GLU A 34 -3.93 -1.51 -5.93
CA GLU A 34 -3.28 -2.81 -6.11
C GLU A 34 -3.53 -3.39 -7.51
N THR A 35 -4.73 -3.21 -8.04
CA THR A 35 -5.08 -3.66 -9.39
C THR A 35 -4.37 -2.83 -10.47
N ALA A 36 -4.18 -1.52 -10.23
CA ALA A 36 -3.48 -0.63 -11.14
C ALA A 36 -1.98 -0.94 -11.26
N VAL A 37 -1.32 -1.32 -10.18
CA VAL A 37 0.14 -1.55 -10.17
C VAL A 37 0.55 -2.92 -10.72
N LYS A 38 -0.33 -3.93 -10.69
CA LYS A 38 -0.05 -5.29 -11.19
C LYS A 38 0.39 -5.33 -12.65
N PRO A 39 -0.37 -4.79 -13.62
CA PRO A 39 0.02 -4.78 -15.02
C PRO A 39 1.10 -3.72 -15.34
N HIS A 40 1.26 -2.71 -14.48
CA HIS A 40 2.25 -1.65 -14.64
C HIS A 40 3.04 -1.41 -13.34
N PRO A 41 4.05 -2.25 -13.02
CA PRO A 41 4.86 -2.10 -11.81
C PRO A 41 5.58 -0.75 -11.72
N GLY A 42 5.96 -0.15 -12.86
CA GLY A 42 6.56 1.19 -12.89
C GLY A 42 5.59 2.37 -12.71
N TYR A 43 4.31 2.14 -12.39
CA TYR A 43 3.32 3.22 -12.27
C TYR A 43 3.47 3.98 -10.95
N VAL A 44 4.47 4.85 -10.88
CA VAL A 44 4.87 5.63 -9.69
C VAL A 44 3.69 6.33 -9.00
N THR A 45 2.76 6.90 -9.77
CA THR A 45 1.59 7.58 -9.19
C THR A 45 0.66 6.63 -8.43
N ALA A 46 0.38 5.44 -8.99
CA ALA A 46 -0.49 4.47 -8.33
C ALA A 46 0.15 3.89 -7.06
N TRP A 47 1.47 3.64 -7.09
CA TRP A 47 2.20 3.22 -5.89
C TRP A 47 2.20 4.27 -4.78
N ASN A 48 2.35 5.57 -5.12
CA ASN A 48 2.23 6.64 -4.13
C ASN A 48 0.85 6.66 -3.47
N TYR A 49 -0.22 6.58 -4.27
CA TYR A 49 -1.58 6.52 -3.72
C TYR A 49 -1.85 5.25 -2.90
N LEU A 50 -1.27 4.12 -3.30
CA LEU A 50 -1.35 2.88 -2.53
C LEU A 50 -0.65 3.01 -1.17
N GLY A 51 0.55 3.58 -1.14
CA GLY A 51 1.29 3.87 0.08
C GLY A 51 0.52 4.79 1.03
N ASP A 52 0.01 5.91 0.50
CA ASP A 52 -0.84 6.84 1.26
C ASP A 52 -2.09 6.15 1.83
N ALA A 53 -2.72 5.28 1.03
CA ALA A 53 -3.93 4.57 1.43
C ALA A 53 -3.66 3.54 2.54
N TYR A 54 -2.58 2.76 2.44
CA TYR A 54 -2.17 1.84 3.50
C TYR A 54 -1.77 2.58 4.77
N GLU A 55 -1.05 3.70 4.66
CA GLU A 55 -0.66 4.52 5.81
C GLU A 55 -1.90 5.08 6.53
N LYS A 56 -2.88 5.59 5.78
CA LYS A 56 -4.18 6.01 6.31
C LYS A 56 -4.92 4.85 6.99
N GLY A 57 -4.76 3.63 6.47
CA GLY A 57 -5.29 2.39 7.03
C GLY A 57 -4.49 1.85 8.22
N LYS A 58 -3.38 2.50 8.59
CA LYS A 58 -2.42 2.08 9.62
C LYS A 58 -1.72 0.74 9.32
N ASP A 59 -1.76 0.28 8.07
CA ASP A 59 -0.90 -0.83 7.62
C ASP A 59 0.47 -0.27 7.23
N PHE A 60 1.27 0.08 8.24
CA PHE A 60 2.56 0.74 8.05
C PHE A 60 3.57 -0.13 7.31
N LYS A 61 3.43 -1.46 7.38
CA LYS A 61 4.30 -2.39 6.65
C LYS A 61 3.97 -2.38 5.16
N ALA A 62 2.69 -2.47 4.80
CA ALA A 62 2.27 -2.38 3.40
C ALA A 62 2.56 -0.99 2.81
N ALA A 63 2.35 0.07 3.59
CA ALA A 63 2.70 1.43 3.19
C ALA A 63 4.20 1.57 2.91
N LEU A 64 5.06 1.05 3.80
CA LEU A 64 6.51 1.07 3.61
C LEU A 64 6.91 0.39 2.30
N ASN A 65 6.40 -0.82 2.06
CA ASN A 65 6.67 -1.56 0.82
C ASN A 65 6.25 -0.77 -0.42
N ALA A 66 5.05 -0.16 -0.42
CA ALA A 66 4.57 0.63 -1.55
C ALA A 66 5.46 1.85 -1.84
N PHE A 67 5.95 2.56 -0.81
CA PHE A 67 6.89 3.66 -1.01
C PHE A 67 8.28 3.18 -1.43
N GLU A 68 8.70 1.96 -1.07
CA GLU A 68 9.93 1.38 -1.61
C GLU A 68 9.81 1.06 -3.10
N GLU A 69 8.65 0.56 -3.56
CA GLU A 69 8.36 0.41 -4.98
C GLU A 69 8.40 1.76 -5.73
N VAL A 70 7.87 2.84 -5.14
CA VAL A 70 8.03 4.19 -5.73
C VAL A 70 9.50 4.52 -5.96
N LEU A 71 10.35 4.31 -4.96
CA LEU A 71 11.77 4.65 -5.03
C LEU A 71 12.59 3.72 -5.92
N LEU A 72 12.09 2.51 -6.20
CA LEU A 72 12.69 1.62 -7.19
C LEU A 72 12.64 2.23 -8.60
N PHE A 73 11.52 2.89 -8.95
CA PHE A 73 11.30 3.48 -10.27
C PHE A 73 11.60 4.99 -10.34
N ASP A 74 11.48 5.71 -9.23
CA ASP A 74 11.80 7.13 -9.09
C ASP A 74 12.58 7.38 -7.79
N GLN A 75 13.90 7.18 -7.87
CA GLN A 75 14.82 7.24 -6.72
C GLN A 75 14.84 8.62 -6.02
N ASN A 76 14.44 9.68 -6.73
CA ASN A 76 14.44 11.05 -6.23
C ASN A 76 13.03 11.55 -5.88
N ASN A 77 12.07 10.65 -5.74
CA ASN A 77 10.68 11.01 -5.45
C ASN A 77 10.56 11.73 -4.09
N LYS A 78 10.26 13.03 -4.15
CA LYS A 78 10.19 13.90 -2.98
C LYS A 78 9.07 13.55 -2.00
N ALA A 79 8.04 12.82 -2.43
CA ALA A 79 6.96 12.37 -1.57
C ALA A 79 7.33 11.06 -0.85
N ALA A 80 7.88 10.08 -1.58
CA ALA A 80 8.16 8.76 -1.02
C ALA A 80 9.37 8.71 -0.07
N ILE A 81 10.43 9.51 -0.31
CA ILE A 81 11.62 9.53 0.56
C ILE A 81 11.27 9.82 2.03
N PRO A 82 10.59 10.93 2.38
CA PRO A 82 10.26 11.22 3.78
C PRO A 82 9.27 10.21 4.37
N ARG A 83 8.31 9.71 3.59
CA ARG A 83 7.33 8.71 4.06
C ARG A 83 7.99 7.37 4.37
N ARG A 84 8.84 6.85 3.48
CA ARG A 84 9.63 5.65 3.73
C ARG A 84 10.43 5.77 5.03
N LYS A 85 11.14 6.89 5.21
CA LYS A 85 11.95 7.12 6.42
C LYS A 85 11.10 7.06 7.70
N ALA A 86 9.99 7.78 7.74
CA ALA A 86 9.08 7.78 8.88
C ALA A 86 8.50 6.38 9.15
N LEU A 87 8.10 5.65 8.10
CA LEU A 87 7.53 4.32 8.23
C LEU A 87 8.56 3.27 8.68
N MET A 88 9.82 3.39 8.28
CA MET A 88 10.89 2.50 8.79
C MET A 88 11.06 2.61 10.30
N GLU A 89 11.07 3.83 10.83
CA GLU A 89 11.13 4.06 12.28
C GLU A 89 9.91 3.46 12.97
N GLN A 90 8.72 3.66 12.39
CA GLN A 90 7.47 3.14 12.92
C GLN A 90 7.41 1.60 12.91
N VAL A 91 7.75 0.95 11.80
CA VAL A 91 7.78 -0.52 11.67
C VAL A 91 8.84 -1.14 12.59
N LYS A 92 10.00 -0.50 12.75
CA LYS A 92 11.04 -0.95 13.69
C LYS A 92 10.49 -0.98 15.12
N MET A 93 9.79 0.06 15.56
CA MET A 93 9.16 0.10 16.88
C MET A 93 8.15 -1.04 17.08
N TYR A 94 7.35 -1.39 16.06
CA TYR A 94 6.36 -2.47 16.16
C TYR A 94 6.97 -3.88 16.12
N ARG A 95 8.20 -4.05 15.61
CA ARG A 95 8.92 -5.33 15.65
C ARG A 95 9.35 -5.71 17.06
N ASP A 96 9.57 -4.71 17.92
CA ASP A 96 10.05 -4.89 19.29
C ASP A 96 8.90 -4.96 20.32
N VAL A 97 7.63 -4.86 19.87
CA VAL A 97 6.46 -5.12 20.73
C VAL A 97 6.11 -6.60 20.62
N PRO A 98 6.34 -7.43 21.66
CA PRO A 98 5.89 -8.81 21.64
C PRO A 98 4.37 -8.82 21.44
N VAL A 99 3.93 -9.36 20.30
CA VAL A 99 2.52 -9.67 20.08
C VAL A 99 2.14 -10.61 21.23
N LYS A 100 1.31 -10.14 22.16
CA LYS A 100 0.55 -11.05 23.03
C LYS A 100 -0.38 -11.83 22.10
N THR A 101 0.14 -12.90 21.50
CA THR A 101 -0.68 -13.96 20.96
C THR A 101 -1.49 -14.45 22.13
N LYS A 102 -2.77 -14.06 22.17
CA LYS A 102 -3.74 -14.68 23.06
C LYS A 102 -3.74 -16.13 22.63
N GLU A 103 -3.01 -16.97 23.38
CA GLU A 103 -3.11 -18.41 23.28
C GLU A 103 -4.60 -18.70 23.29
N ARG A 104 -5.12 -19.22 22.17
CA ARG A 104 -6.39 -19.94 22.22
C ARG A 104 -6.08 -21.09 23.15
N SER A 105 -6.44 -20.91 24.42
CA SER A 105 -6.51 -21.95 25.42
C SER A 105 -7.26 -23.11 24.78
N SER A 106 -6.48 -24.11 24.37
CA SER A 106 -6.90 -25.49 24.36
C SER A 106 -7.42 -25.80 25.74
N ASP A 107 -8.73 -25.65 25.96
CA ASP A 107 -9.48 -26.46 26.91
C ASP A 107 -10.98 -26.16 26.83
N SER A 108 -11.75 -27.25 26.99
CA SER A 108 -13.18 -27.44 26.73
C SER A 108 -13.50 -27.66 25.24
N MET A 109 -13.94 -28.83 24.81
CA MET A 109 -14.85 -29.77 25.48
C MET A 109 -14.41 -31.21 25.24
N ARG A 110 -14.40 -31.97 26.34
CA ARG A 110 -14.68 -33.41 26.35
C ARG A 110 -16.11 -33.65 25.88
#